data_AF-A0A955QSW0-F1
#
_entry.id   AF-A0A955QSW0-F1
#
_cell.length_a   1.000
_cell.length_b   1.000
_cell.length_c   1.000
_cell.angle_alpha   90.00
_cell.angle_beta   90.00
_cell.angle_gamma   90.00
#
_symmetry.space_group_name_H-M   'P 1'
#
loop_
_entity.id
_entity.type
_entity.pdbx_description
1 polymer ?
#
loop_
_entity_poly.entity_id
_entity_poly.type
_entity_poly.pdbx_seq_one_letter_code
_entity_poly.pdbx_strand_id
1 'polypeptide(L)'
;MHAFKKDKVTERIVAILRARKSPLSEEVSKVANIKHLARPLREAVVDELGDEFSQKGLCEDSEPNDYGVELEMLTDACALAWD
;
A
#
# COMPACT_ATOMS: atom_id res chain seq x y z
N MET A 1 16.80 20.64 -10.00
CA MET A 1 16.31 19.65 -9.01
C MET A 1 15.69 18.51 -9.79
N HIS A 2 16.28 17.31 -9.78
CA HIS A 2 15.64 16.14 -10.40
C HIS A 2 14.45 15.75 -9.52
N ALA A 3 13.23 15.98 -10.01
CA ALA A 3 12.05 15.41 -9.38
C ALA A 3 12.15 13.89 -9.54
N PHE A 4 12.42 13.17 -8.45
CA PHE A 4 12.28 11.72 -8.47
C PHE A 4 10.82 11.40 -8.75
N LYS A 5 10.53 10.84 -9.92
CA LYS A 5 9.19 10.38 -10.25
C LYS A 5 8.90 9.17 -9.37
N LYS A 6 7.87 9.30 -8.53
CA LYS A 6 7.40 8.20 -7.70
C LYS A 6 6.83 7.10 -8.60
N ASP A 7 7.05 5.84 -8.24
CA ASP A 7 6.42 4.76 -8.99
C ASP A 7 4.91 4.70 -8.72
N LYS A 8 4.17 4.13 -9.68
CA LYS A 8 2.70 4.10 -9.63
C LYS A 8 2.17 3.34 -8.43
N VAL A 9 2.89 2.31 -7.97
CA VAL A 9 2.54 1.50 -6.80
C VAL A 9 2.56 2.37 -5.55
N THR A 10 3.66 3.08 -5.33
CA THR A 10 3.85 3.96 -4.17
C THR A 10 2.86 5.12 -4.21
N GLU A 11 2.56 5.68 -5.38
CA GLU A 11 1.50 6.69 -5.54
C GLU A 11 0.13 6.13 -5.14
N ARG A 12 -0.19 4.90 -5.57
CA ARG A 12 -1.46 4.25 -5.26
C ARG A 12 -1.61 3.95 -3.78
N ILE A 13 -0.57 3.41 -3.14
CA ILE A 13 -0.54 3.17 -1.69
C ILE A 13 -0.76 4.48 -0.93
N VAL A 14 -0.07 5.57 -1.30
CA VAL A 14 -0.28 6.89 -0.67
C VAL A 14 -1.73 7.35 -0.81
N ALA A 15 -2.35 7.17 -1.97
CA ALA A 15 -3.73 7.56 -2.20
C ALA A 15 -4.71 6.80 -1.29
N ILE A 16 -4.53 5.49 -1.14
CA ILE A 16 -5.35 4.66 -0.24
C ILE A 16 -5.16 5.09 1.21
N LEU A 17 -3.92 5.23 1.67
CA LEU A 17 -3.62 5.66 3.05
C LEU A 17 -4.18 7.06 3.35
N ARG A 18 -4.15 7.99 2.39
CA ARG A 18 -4.78 9.32 2.53
C ARG A 18 -6.30 9.24 2.64
N ALA A 19 -6.94 8.40 1.82
CA ALA A 19 -8.38 8.19 1.89
C ALA A 19 -8.80 7.64 3.26
N ARG A 20 -7.94 6.81 3.86
CA ARG A 20 -8.08 6.27 5.22
C ARG A 20 -7.65 7.23 6.33
N LYS A 21 -7.11 8.42 6.00
CA LYS A 21 -6.52 9.38 6.94
C LYS A 21 -5.40 8.78 7.80
N SER A 22 -4.71 7.75 7.28
CA SER A 22 -3.61 7.11 7.99
C SER A 22 -2.36 8.02 7.99
N PRO A 23 -1.68 8.19 9.13
CA PRO A 23 -0.46 8.99 9.21
C PRO A 23 0.69 8.40 8.38
N LEU A 24 0.63 7.10 8.05
CA LEU A 24 1.60 6.44 7.18
C LEU A 24 1.63 7.05 5.78
N SER A 25 0.56 7.70 5.34
CA SER A 25 0.54 8.39 4.05
C SER A 25 1.63 9.46 3.94
N GLU A 26 2.02 10.12 5.02
CA GLU A 26 3.09 11.11 5.04
C GLU A 26 4.46 10.44 4.89
N GLU A 27 4.70 9.33 5.60
CA GLU A 27 5.96 8.60 5.52
C GLU A 27 6.18 7.99 4.13
N VAL A 28 5.15 7.32 3.60
CA VAL A 28 5.19 6.76 2.23
C VAL A 28 5.28 7.88 1.19
N SER A 29 4.79 9.09 1.49
CA SER A 29 4.89 10.22 0.57
C SER A 29 6.35 10.66 0.31
N LYS A 30 7.27 10.40 1.25
CA LYS A 30 8.67 10.85 1.21
C LYS A 30 9.59 9.99 0.35
N VAL A 31 9.25 8.72 0.12
CA VAL A 31 10.05 7.80 -0.70
C VAL A 31 9.57 7.76 -2.14
N ALA A 32 10.45 7.50 -3.11
CA ALA A 32 10.03 7.30 -4.51
C ALA A 32 9.52 5.88 -4.80
N ASN A 33 9.96 4.91 -3.99
CA ASN A 33 9.61 3.50 -4.09
C ASN A 33 9.38 2.95 -2.68
N ILE A 34 8.29 2.20 -2.48
CA ILE A 34 7.88 1.64 -1.18
C ILE A 34 8.97 0.76 -0.53
N LYS A 35 9.78 0.07 -1.34
CA LYS A 35 10.88 -0.80 -0.88
C LYS A 35 12.00 -0.04 -0.17
N HIS A 36 12.08 1.27 -0.36
CA HIS A 36 13.06 2.12 0.34
C HIS A 36 12.61 2.49 1.76
N LEU A 37 11.37 2.19 2.17
CA LEU A 37 10.96 2.34 3.56
C LEU A 37 11.60 1.27 4.44
N ALA A 38 11.87 1.64 5.69
CA ALA A 38 12.24 0.68 6.72
C ALA A 38 11.16 -0.41 6.82
N ARG A 39 11.60 -1.66 7.01
CA ARG A 39 10.72 -2.83 7.08
C ARG A 39 9.51 -2.65 8.02
N PRO A 40 9.64 -2.10 9.25
CA PRO A 40 8.48 -1.89 10.13
C PRO A 40 7.42 -0.96 9.54
N LEU A 41 7.82 0.04 8.75
CA LEU A 41 6.88 0.92 8.06
C LEU A 41 6.20 0.20 6.89
N ARG A 42 6.92 -0.68 6.19
CA ARG A 42 6.33 -1.52 5.13
C ARG A 42 5.32 -2.51 5.72
N GLU A 43 5.61 -3.11 6.87
CA GLU A 43 4.70 -4.00 7.60
C GLU A 43 3.42 -3.25 8.02
N ALA A 44 3.56 -2.06 8.61
CA ALA A 44 2.41 -1.23 8.97
C ALA A 44 1.55 -0.80 7.76
N VAL A 45 2.18 -0.59 6.60
CA VAL A 45 1.44 -0.35 5.34
C VAL A 45 0.65 -1.58 4.92
N VAL A 46 1.24 -2.77 5.01
CA VAL A 46 0.56 -4.04 4.70
C VAL A 46 -0.65 -4.26 5.60
N ASP A 47 -0.52 -3.98 6.89
CA ASP A 47 -1.63 -4.10 7.84
C ASP A 47 -2.82 -3.18 7.44
N GLU A 48 -2.55 -1.92 7.08
CA GLU A 48 -3.59 -0.98 6.62
C GLU A 48 -4.24 -1.40 5.29
N LEU A 49 -3.47 -1.99 4.38
CA LEU A 49 -4.01 -2.54 3.14
C LEU A 49 -4.86 -3.79 3.41
N GLY A 50 -4.47 -4.63 4.38
CA GLY A 50 -5.27 -5.78 4.83
C GLY A 50 -6.60 -5.37 5.48
N ASP A 51 -6.58 -4.30 6.27
CA ASP A 51 -7.81 -3.71 6.83
C ASP A 51 -8.72 -3.14 5.73
N GLU A 52 -8.16 -2.46 4.73
CA GLU A 52 -8.90 -1.96 3.58
C GLU A 52 -9.51 -3.11 2.76
N PHE A 53 -8.73 -4.17 2.56
CA PHE A 53 -9.18 -5.38 1.86
C PHE A 53 -10.36 -6.02 2.58
N SER A 54 -10.27 -6.19 3.89
CA SER A 54 -11.33 -6.80 4.71
C SER A 54 -12.63 -5.96 4.68
N GLN A 55 -12.53 -4.65 4.50
CA GLN A 55 -13.69 -3.74 4.50
C GLN A 55 -14.31 -3.55 3.11
N LYS A 56 -13.50 -3.56 2.04
CA LYS A 56 -13.93 -3.12 0.71
C LYS A 56 -13.42 -3.99 -0.44
N GLY A 57 -12.48 -4.89 -0.18
CA GLY A 57 -11.86 -5.76 -1.17
C GLY A 57 -12.60 -7.07 -1.42
N LEU A 58 -13.68 -7.35 -0.68
CA LEU A 58 -14.42 -8.61 -0.77
C LEU A 58 -15.80 -8.43 -1.45
N CYS A 59 -16.20 -9.46 -2.20
CA CYS A 59 -17.57 -9.70 -2.64
C CYS A 59 -18.42 -10.33 -1.51
N GLU A 60 -19.72 -10.49 -1.74
CA GLU A 60 -20.65 -11.10 -0.76
C GLU A 60 -20.30 -12.56 -0.43
N ASP A 61 -19.67 -13.27 -1.36
CA ASP A 61 -19.19 -14.65 -1.22
C ASP A 61 -17.81 -14.76 -0.56
N SER A 62 -17.25 -13.64 -0.07
CA SER A 62 -15.91 -13.54 0.51
C SER A 62 -14.76 -13.80 -0.48
N GLU A 63 -15.02 -13.80 -1.79
CA GLU A 63 -13.97 -13.78 -2.80
C GLU A 63 -13.45 -12.34 -3.01
N PRO A 64 -12.18 -12.15 -3.41
CA PRO A 64 -11.65 -10.83 -3.75
C PRO A 64 -12.38 -10.23 -4.96
N ASN A 65 -12.80 -8.97 -4.84
CA ASN A 65 -13.25 -8.17 -5.98
C ASN A 65 -12.05 -7.54 -6.70
N ASP A 66 -12.28 -6.80 -7.80
CA ASP A 66 -11.20 -6.15 -8.57
C ASP A 66 -10.31 -5.24 -7.71
N TYR A 67 -10.90 -4.56 -6.71
CA TYR A 67 -10.16 -3.74 -5.77
C TYR A 67 -9.40 -4.58 -4.74
N GLY A 68 -9.96 -5.70 -4.29
CA GLY A 68 -9.27 -6.70 -3.47
C GLY A 68 -8.02 -7.24 -4.15
N VAL A 69 -8.12 -7.63 -5.42
CA VAL A 69 -6.97 -8.10 -6.22
C VAL A 69 -5.92 -7.00 -6.35
N GLU A 70 -6.33 -5.74 -6.56
CA GLU A 70 -5.38 -4.61 -6.56
C GLU A 70 -4.65 -4.50 -5.21
N LEU A 71 -5.36 -4.61 -4.08
CA LEU A 71 -4.76 -4.51 -2.74
C LEU A 71 -3.76 -5.64 -2.45
N GLU A 72 -4.01 -6.85 -2.94
CA GLU A 72 -3.07 -7.98 -2.86
C GLU A 72 -1.78 -7.66 -3.64
N MET A 73 -1.90 -7.15 -4.86
CA MET A 73 -0.73 -6.75 -5.66
C MET A 73 0.08 -5.62 -5.00
N LEU A 74 -0.58 -4.66 -4.36
CA LEU A 74 0.08 -3.57 -3.62
C LEU A 74 0.79 -4.09 -2.36
N THR A 75 0.18 -5.06 -1.68
CA THR A 75 0.77 -5.74 -0.51
C THR A 75 2.03 -6.50 -0.90
N ASP A 76 1.99 -7.27 -1.99
CA ASP A 76 3.15 -7.98 -2.53
C ASP A 76 4.30 -7.03 -2.90
N ALA A 77 3.97 -5.85 -3.43
CA ALA A 77 4.98 -4.85 -3.80
C ALA A 77 5.73 -4.27 -2.60
N CYS A 78 5.18 -4.36 -1.38
CA CYS A 78 5.88 -4.03 -0.14
C CYS A 78 7.03 -5.00 0.14
N ALA A 79 7.13 -6.12 -0.58
CA ALA A 79 8.28 -7.03 -0.64
C ALA A 79 8.81 -7.45 0.75
N LEU A 80 7.94 -7.92 1.63
CA LEU A 80 8.30 -8.38 2.97
C LEU A 80 9.08 -9.73 2.97
N ALA A 81 9.05 -10.45 1.84
CA ALA A 81 9.59 -11.81 1.73
C ALA A 81 11.11 -11.90 1.45
N TRP A 82 11.80 -10.79 1.18
CA TRP A 82 13.23 -10.80 0.85
C TRP A 82 13.93 -9.61 1.51
N ASP A 83 14.80 -9.89 2.49
CA ASP A 83 15.84 -9.00 3.03
C ASP A 83 17.22 -9.53 2.59
#